data_AF-A0A923CWJ1-F1
#
_entry.id   AF-A0A923CWJ1-F1
#
_cell.length_a   1.000
_cell.length_b   1.000
_cell.length_c   1.000
_cell.angle_alpha   90.00
_cell.angle_beta   90.00
_cell.angle_gamma   90.00
#
_symmetry.space_group_name_H-M   'P 1'
#
loop_
_entity.id
_entity.type
_entity.pdbx_description
1 polymer ?
#
loop_
_entity_poly.entity_id
_entity_poly.type
_entity_poly.pdbx_seq_one_letter_code
_entity_poly.pdbx_strand_id
1 'polypeptide(L)' 'PPEDCGGIPGFAEFVEAMADPRHPEHAALKRWYGGEFDPAAFSVERTSSLLRVLVTGELPDDWDA' A
#
# COMPACT_ATOMS: atom_id res chain seq x y z
N PRO A 1 -4.65 4.53 -0.46
CA PRO A 1 -4.88 4.97 0.94
C PRO A 1 -5.82 4.00 1.64
N PRO A 2 -5.52 3.57 2.87
CA PRO A 2 -6.48 2.81 3.67
C PRO A 2 -7.82 3.56 3.72
N GLU A 3 -8.93 2.84 3.58
CA GLU A 3 -10.28 3.40 3.34
C GLU A 3 -10.76 4.30 4.50
N ASP A 4 -10.17 4.16 5.69
CA ASP A 4 -10.57 4.84 6.93
C ASP A 4 -9.59 5.93 7.43
N CYS A 5 -8.69 6.43 6.57
CA CYS A 5 -7.69 7.44 6.98
C CYS A 5 -8.23 8.88 7.16
N GLY A 6 -9.54 9.13 7.16
CA GLY A 6 -10.08 10.48 7.34
C GLY A 6 -9.87 11.44 6.15
N GLY A 7 -9.69 10.89 4.94
CA GLY A 7 -9.48 11.67 3.71
C GLY A 7 -8.03 12.08 3.47
N ILE A 8 -7.80 13.06 2.60
CA ILE A 8 -6.45 13.52 2.21
C ILE A 8 -5.60 13.96 3.42
N PRO A 9 -6.13 14.77 4.37
CA PRO A 9 -5.34 15.23 5.51
C PRO A 9 -4.85 14.08 6.41
N GLY A 10 -5.73 13.15 6.77
CA GLY A 10 -5.34 12.04 7.63
C GLY A 10 -4.47 10.99 6.91
N PHE A 11 -4.54 10.90 5.58
CA PHE A 11 -3.55 10.13 4.82
C PHE A 11 -2.16 10.79 4.85
N ALA A 12 -2.06 12.12 4.79
CA ALA A 12 -0.77 12.81 4.92
C ALA A 12 -0.17 12.63 6.33
N GLU A 13 -0.98 12.76 7.38
CA GLU A 13 -0.57 12.50 8.77
C GLU A 13 -0.11 11.05 8.96
N PHE A 14 -0.83 10.09 8.36
CA PHE A 14 -0.44 8.68 8.37
C PHE A 14 0.93 8.46 7.69
N VAL A 15 1.15 9.07 6.51
CA VAL A 15 2.42 8.96 5.78
C VAL A 15 3.58 9.53 6.60
N GLU A 16 3.38 10.69 7.23
CA GLU A 16 4.38 11.34 8.09
C GLU A 16 4.70 10.48 9.33
N ALA A 17 3.68 10.00 10.01
CA ALA A 17 3.84 9.18 11.20
C ALA A 17 4.47 7.80 10.91
N MET A 18 4.18 7.20 9.75
CA MET A 18 4.80 5.94 9.34
C MET A 18 6.27 6.12 8.91
N ALA A 19 6.69 7.32 8.51
CA ALA A 19 8.05 7.63 8.10
C ALA A 19 9.02 7.93 9.27
N ASP A 20 8.55 8.44 10.41
CA ASP A 20 9.39 8.67 11.61
C ASP A 20 9.06 7.66 12.73
N PRO A 21 9.96 6.71 13.05
CA PRO A 21 9.79 5.76 14.16
C PRO A 21 9.63 6.40 15.54
N ARG A 22 10.02 7.68 15.70
CA ARG A 22 9.88 8.44 16.96
C ARG A 22 8.59 9.25 17.01
N HIS A 23 7.80 9.26 15.93
CA HIS A 23 6.50 9.92 15.94
C HIS A 23 5.62 9.28 17.02
N PRO A 24 4.93 10.07 17.86
CA PRO A 24 4.12 9.54 18.97
C PRO A 24 3.06 8.53 18.51
N GLU A 25 2.57 8.67 17.27
CA GLU A 25 1.55 7.80 16.69
C GLU A 25 2.11 6.62 15.86
N HIS A 26 3.43 6.56 15.62
CA HIS A 26 4.05 5.55 14.74
C HIS A 26 3.68 4.11 15.14
N ALA A 27 3.83 3.78 16.42
CA ALA A 27 3.55 2.43 16.92
C ALA A 27 2.06 2.05 16.81
N ALA A 28 1.17 3.01 17.06
CA ALA A 28 -0.27 2.80 16.98
C ALA A 28 -0.73 2.60 15.53
N LEU A 29 -0.28 3.47 14.63
CA LEU A 29 -0.61 3.42 13.20
C LEU A 29 0.02 2.23 12.51
N LYS A 30 1.25 1.84 12.86
CA LYS A 30 1.90 0.62 12.35
C LYS A 30 1.15 -0.65 12.78
N ARG A 31 0.69 -0.70 14.02
CA ARG A 31 -0.13 -1.82 14.51
C ARG A 31 -1.49 -1.87 13.79
N TRP A 32 -2.11 -0.72 13.58
CA TRP A 32 -3.38 -0.62 12.87
C TRP A 32 -3.26 -1.01 11.40
N TYR A 33 -2.20 -0.54 10.72
CA TYR A 33 -1.91 -0.87 9.34
C TYR A 33 -1.49 -2.35 9.15
N GLY A 34 -0.87 -2.94 10.18
CA GLY A 34 -0.53 -4.36 10.20
C GLY A 34 0.79 -4.71 9.51
N GLY A 35 1.65 -3.72 9.22
CA GLY A 35 2.93 -3.96 8.55
C GLY A 35 3.77 -2.71 8.32
N GLU A 36 4.83 -2.85 7.53
CA GLU A 36 5.60 -1.72 7.02
C GLU A 36 4.80 -1.00 5.94
N PHE A 37 4.80 0.33 5.98
CA PHE A 37 4.21 1.15 4.93
C PHE A 37 5.30 1.76 4.07
N ASP A 38 5.27 1.45 2.77
CA ASP A 38 6.10 2.10 1.76
C ASP A 38 5.21 2.98 0.87
N PRO A 39 5.26 4.32 1.01
CA PRO A 39 4.45 5.21 0.19
C PRO A 39 4.81 5.16 -1.31
N ALA A 40 5.99 4.63 -1.67
CA ALA A 40 6.44 4.46 -3.04
C ALA A 40 6.22 3.04 -3.59
N ALA A 41 5.65 2.12 -2.80
CA ALA A 41 5.36 0.76 -3.24
C ALA A 41 4.21 0.73 -4.27
N PHE A 42 4.54 1.03 -5.52
CA PHE A 42 3.67 0.85 -6.67
C PHE A 42 4.49 0.29 -7.84
N SER A 43 4.02 -0.82 -8.42
CA SER A 43 4.62 -1.42 -9.61
C SER A 43 3.56 -1.49 -10.70
N VAL A 44 3.75 -0.70 -11.75
CA VAL A 44 2.88 -0.70 -12.93
C VAL A 44 2.75 -2.11 -13.49
N GLU A 45 3.88 -2.82 -13.61
CA GLU A 45 3.93 -4.17 -14.16
C GLU A 45 3.10 -5.16 -13.34
N ARG A 46 3.31 -5.20 -12.01
CA ARG A 46 2.50 -6.04 -11.11
C ARG A 46 1.02 -5.67 -11.16
N THR A 47 0.69 -4.38 -11.15
CA THR A 47 -0.70 -3.91 -11.19
C THR A 47 -1.38 -4.26 -12.51
N SER A 48 -0.72 -4.03 -13.64
CA SER A 48 -1.23 -4.39 -14.97
C SER A 48 -1.45 -5.89 -15.12
N SER A 49 -0.54 -6.72 -14.62
CA SER A 49 -0.70 -8.17 -14.64
C SER A 49 -1.87 -8.64 -13.78
N LEU A 50 -2.02 -8.13 -12.56
CA LEU A 50 -3.16 -8.46 -11.69
C LEU A 50 -4.49 -8.03 -12.30
N LEU A 51 -4.56 -6.84 -12.89
CA LEU A 51 -5.76 -6.37 -13.59
C LEU A 51 -6.10 -7.27 -14.78
N ARG A 52 -5.09 -7.72 -15.54
CA ARG A 52 -5.28 -8.66 -16.65
C ARG A 52 -5.88 -9.96 -16.14
N VAL A 53 -5.35 -10.55 -15.07
CA VAL A 53 -5.91 -11.77 -14.47
C VAL A 53 -7.35 -11.56 -13.99
N LEU A 54 -7.65 -10.46 -13.29
CA LEU A 54 -8.99 -10.19 -12.79
C LEU A 54 -10.02 -9.95 -13.89
N VAL A 55 -9.60 -9.34 -15.01
CA VAL A 55 -10.49 -8.99 -16.13
C VAL A 55 -10.65 -10.14 -17.12
N THR A 56 -9.59 -10.95 -17.32
CA THR A 56 -9.56 -11.97 -18.38
C THR A 56 -9.58 -13.40 -17.85
N GLY A 57 -9.20 -13.62 -16.58
CA GLY A 57 -9.06 -14.95 -15.98
C GLY A 57 -7.79 -15.71 -16.39
N GLU A 58 -6.94 -15.11 -17.23
CA GLU A 58 -5.74 -15.75 -17.79
C GLU A 58 -4.48 -15.14 -17.18
N LEU A 59 -3.57 -15.99 -16.69
CA LEU A 59 -2.23 -15.57 -16.27
C LEU A 59 -1.35 -15.35 -17.50
N PRO A 60 -0.48 -14.33 -17.52
CA PRO A 60 0.53 -14.17 -18.57
C PRO A 60 1.47 -15.39 -18.63
N ASP A 61 1.77 -15.87 -19.84
CA ASP A 61 2.64 -17.05 -20.08
C ASP A 61 4.08 -16.87 -19.55
N ASP A 62 4.49 -15.65 -19.23
CA ASP A 62 5.84 -15.28 -18.76
C ASP A 62 5.96 -15.13 -17.24
N TRP A 63 4.90 -15.44 -16.48
CA TRP A 63 4.89 -15.32 -15.02
C TRP A 63 5.43 -16.56 -14.28
N ASP A 64 5.87 -17.60 -15.00
CA ASP A 64 6.61 -18.75 -14.47
C ASP A 64 8.13 -18.49 -14.55
N ALA A 65 8.69 -17.72 -13.61
CA ALA A 65 10.14 -17.63 -13.36
C ALA A 65 10.48 -17.22 -11.91
#